data_AF-A0A2I1GFN0-F1
#
_entry.id   AF-A0A2I1GFN0-F1
#
_cell.length_a   1.000
_cell.length_b   1.000
_cell.length_c   1.000
_cell.angle_alpha   90.00
_cell.angle_beta   90.00
_cell.angle_gamma   90.00
#
_symmetry.space_group_name_H-M   'P 1'
#
loop_
_entity.id
_entity.type
_entity.pdbx_description
1 polymer ?
#
loop_
_entity_poly.entity_id
_entity_poly.type
_entity_poly.pdbx_seq_one_letter_code
_entity_poly.pdbx_strand_id
1 'polypeptide(L)'
;MFIFKSFKYLSTSSGCISNILNNSYFAHYNTKVDFFFNRKQELIKFRNVFNDEPQLHIVLGPPRQFDTPANVYNSIKSEFKSFITAHRDFLERILGSKFKMSYSHLEAGFNFSDTKEISSINVRSLLNDIKNCLPQWTIWNSYNIPSPILIIDEANMFDQLGNSDPTLLKSFLNWMVLNTKQENRFNIVLTSSDSFFLNWIVNQLNVPHVTPYIVGDLSKEEAKEYFEKHVLPYYECKELEGKFDHVCKITGTRMMIIRMYVKEYKINKGKLKDSEFSVFRLEDDNLSFGLNPVRFQGKPAPLWNKDDFIKVMKAIVEAEDRGYIKEMDLVNEIGVEKVRSLITYDLLHRRPTNNYANDIIDPPNEAILTAMNKPSIRAMECRLYDID
;
A
#
# COMPACT_ATOMS: atom_id res chain seq x y z
N MET A 1 -10.35 4.07 -4.92
CA MET A 1 -9.34 5.04 -5.40
C MET A 1 -8.83 5.80 -4.19
N PHE A 2 -7.84 5.24 -3.50
CA PHE A 2 -7.01 6.05 -2.62
C PHE A 2 -6.22 6.96 -3.56
N ILE A 3 -6.69 8.18 -3.75
CA ILE A 3 -5.79 9.20 -4.27
C ILE A 3 -4.87 9.51 -3.08
N PHE A 4 -3.82 8.72 -2.90
CA PHE A 4 -2.60 9.29 -2.33
C PHE A 4 -2.14 10.34 -3.35
N LYS A 5 -2.77 11.51 -3.29
CA LYS A 5 -1.98 12.72 -3.47
C LYS A 5 -0.96 12.55 -2.37
N SER A 6 0.30 12.44 -2.78
CA SER A 6 1.46 12.55 -1.90
C SER A 6 1.08 13.44 -0.72
N PHE A 7 1.54 13.08 0.49
CA PHE A 7 1.53 14.00 1.63
C PHE A 7 2.43 15.20 1.27
N LYS A 8 1.95 16.02 0.33
CA LYS A 8 2.56 17.22 -0.17
C LYS A 8 2.25 18.25 0.90
N TYR A 9 3.31 18.76 1.52
CA TYR A 9 3.26 20.07 2.12
C TYR A 9 2.74 21.04 1.06
N LEU A 10 1.48 21.44 1.18
CA LEU A 10 0.95 22.58 0.43
C LEU A 10 1.35 23.81 1.23
N SER A 11 2.08 24.72 0.57
CA SER A 11 2.54 25.99 1.12
C SER A 11 1.36 26.80 1.69
N THR A 12 1.46 27.23 2.94
CA THR A 12 0.57 28.24 3.50
C THR A 12 0.94 29.60 2.91
N SER A 13 0.09 30.15 2.06
CA SER A 13 0.18 31.55 1.63
C SER A 13 -0.10 32.48 2.82
N SER A 14 0.77 33.47 2.96
CA SER A 14 0.86 34.50 4.00
C SER A 14 -0.39 35.36 4.22
N GLY A 15 -0.59 35.76 5.48
CA GLY A 15 -1.47 36.86 5.89
C GLY A 15 -1.20 37.32 7.33
N CYS A 16 -0.19 38.18 7.49
CA CYS A 16 0.05 39.24 8.50
C CYS A 16 -0.41 39.13 9.99
N ILE A 17 0.61 39.28 10.90
CA ILE A 17 0.64 40.04 12.19
C ILE A 17 -0.23 39.44 13.34
N SER A 18 0.22 39.14 14.57
CA SER A 18 1.31 39.62 15.44
C SER A 18 1.71 38.57 16.51
N ASN A 19 3.02 38.35 16.59
CA ASN A 19 3.91 38.19 17.73
C ASN A 19 3.44 37.85 19.17
N ILE A 20 4.23 36.90 19.72
CA ILE A 20 4.68 36.69 21.12
C ILE A 20 3.93 35.57 21.88
N LEU A 21 4.63 34.43 22.03
CA LEU A 21 4.40 33.27 22.93
C LEU A 21 3.75 31.97 22.40
N ASN A 22 3.76 31.65 21.08
CA ASN A 22 3.23 30.36 20.58
C ASN A 22 4.16 29.61 19.59
N ASN A 23 5.47 29.65 19.80
CA ASN A 23 6.44 28.97 18.92
C ASN A 23 6.62 27.47 19.23
N SER A 24 5.55 26.69 19.14
CA SER A 24 5.64 25.26 18.85
C SER A 24 5.05 25.04 17.46
N TYR A 25 5.89 25.10 16.44
CA TYR A 25 5.53 24.77 15.06
C TYR A 25 5.28 23.26 14.95
N PHE A 26 4.13 22.80 15.44
CA PHE A 26 3.61 21.50 15.08
C PHE A 26 3.36 21.51 13.58
N ALA A 27 4.00 20.57 12.87
CA ALA A 27 3.71 20.26 11.49
C ALA A 27 2.19 20.12 11.30
N HIS A 28 1.58 21.10 10.64
CA HIS A 28 0.24 20.95 10.14
C HIS A 28 0.34 20.06 8.91
N TYR A 29 0.29 18.73 9.13
CA TYR A 29 -0.21 17.82 8.09
C TYR A 29 -1.48 18.43 7.53
N ASN A 30 -1.69 18.41 6.21
CA ASN A 30 -2.90 18.95 5.63
C ASN A 30 -4.12 18.15 6.14
N THR A 31 -4.71 18.60 7.24
CA THR A 31 -5.83 18.00 7.95
C THR A 31 -7.15 18.39 7.32
N LYS A 32 -7.22 18.56 6.00
CA LYS A 32 -8.52 18.47 5.33
C LYS A 32 -8.94 17.00 5.32
N VAL A 33 -9.40 16.57 6.49
CA VAL A 33 -10.06 15.28 6.76
C VAL A 33 -11.21 15.03 5.78
N ASP A 34 -11.73 16.11 5.17
CA ASP A 34 -12.81 16.10 4.17
C ASP A 34 -12.44 15.42 2.84
N PHE A 35 -11.16 15.14 2.55
CA PHE A 35 -10.76 14.45 1.31
C PHE A 35 -10.71 12.92 1.42
N PHE A 36 -10.59 12.36 2.63
CA PHE A 36 -10.50 10.92 2.85
C PHE A 36 -11.77 10.43 3.53
N PHE A 37 -12.60 9.70 2.78
CA PHE A 37 -13.84 9.14 3.30
C PHE A 37 -13.55 8.14 4.44
N ASN A 38 -13.98 8.47 5.67
CA ASN A 38 -13.94 7.64 6.88
C ASN A 38 -12.63 6.87 7.15
N ARG A 39 -11.46 7.53 6.97
CA ARG A 39 -10.15 6.98 7.37
C ARG A 39 -9.47 7.74 8.51
N LYS A 40 -10.27 8.37 9.37
CA LYS A 40 -9.76 9.28 10.42
C LYS A 40 -8.91 8.52 11.45
N GLN A 41 -9.29 7.31 11.80
CA GLN A 41 -8.59 6.50 12.80
C GLN A 41 -7.20 6.08 12.31
N GLU A 42 -7.11 5.61 11.07
CA GLU A 42 -5.84 5.26 10.42
C GLU A 42 -4.94 6.49 10.28
N LEU A 43 -5.51 7.64 9.88
CA LEU A 43 -4.75 8.89 9.78
C LEU A 43 -4.18 9.36 11.13
N ILE A 44 -4.95 9.24 12.23
CA ILE A 44 -4.46 9.57 13.58
C ILE A 44 -3.37 8.59 14.02
N LYS A 45 -3.59 7.30 13.78
CA LYS A 45 -2.65 6.22 14.09
C LYS A 45 -1.32 6.41 13.36
N PHE A 46 -1.34 6.62 12.04
CA PHE A 46 -0.16 6.92 11.23
C PHE A 46 0.53 8.21 11.66
N ARG A 47 -0.23 9.26 12.02
CA ARG A 47 0.35 10.48 12.58
C ARG A 47 1.18 10.21 13.82
N ASN A 48 0.68 9.39 14.76
CA ASN A 48 1.42 9.08 15.98
C ASN A 48 2.68 8.28 15.67
N VAL A 49 2.59 7.29 14.78
CA VAL A 49 3.73 6.46 14.35
C VAL A 49 4.82 7.27 13.65
N PHE A 50 4.44 8.18 12.74
CA PHE A 50 5.43 8.92 11.92
C PHE A 50 6.05 10.12 12.64
N ASN A 51 5.47 10.55 13.77
CA ASN A 51 6.06 11.59 14.62
C ASN A 51 7.05 11.02 15.65
N ASP A 52 7.22 9.70 15.72
CA ASP A 52 8.22 9.02 16.53
C ASP A 52 9.56 8.90 15.77
N GLU A 53 10.50 8.11 16.29
CA GLU A 53 11.77 7.83 15.62
C GLU A 53 11.58 7.27 14.19
N PRO A 54 12.26 7.83 13.16
CA PRO A 54 12.31 7.28 11.82
C PRO A 54 12.42 5.75 11.72
N GLN A 55 11.43 5.13 11.08
CA GLN A 55 11.42 3.69 10.80
C GLN A 55 11.07 3.37 9.35
N LEU A 56 11.25 2.09 9.00
CA LEU A 56 10.74 1.50 7.78
C LEU A 56 9.38 0.86 8.07
N HIS A 57 8.34 1.44 7.46
CA HIS A 57 6.95 1.05 7.61
C HIS A 57 6.47 0.35 6.34
N ILE A 58 5.70 -0.72 6.47
CA ILE A 58 4.99 -1.33 5.33
C ILE A 58 3.49 -1.10 5.52
N VAL A 59 2.83 -0.52 4.52
CA VAL A 59 1.38 -0.30 4.52
C VAL A 59 0.76 -1.09 3.38
N LEU A 60 0.06 -2.19 3.67
CA LEU A 60 -0.57 -2.96 2.60
C LEU A 60 -1.83 -2.22 2.10
N GLY A 61 -1.89 -1.90 0.79
CA GLY A 61 -2.92 -1.05 0.17
C GLY A 61 -2.84 -0.99 -1.38
N PRO A 62 -3.89 -0.51 -2.08
CA PRO A 62 -4.08 -0.68 -3.54
C PRO A 62 -3.18 0.22 -4.44
N PRO A 63 -3.02 -0.11 -5.74
CA PRO A 63 -1.77 0.13 -6.49
C PRO A 63 -1.50 1.49 -7.16
N ARG A 64 -0.20 1.86 -7.25
CA ARG A 64 0.48 2.66 -8.30
C ARG A 64 1.93 2.21 -8.59
N GLN A 65 2.37 2.29 -9.84
CA GLN A 65 3.57 1.64 -10.42
C GLN A 65 4.95 2.26 -10.06
N PHE A 66 5.91 1.40 -9.71
CA PHE A 66 7.37 1.66 -9.58
C PHE A 66 8.20 0.63 -10.37
N ASP A 67 7.95 0.53 -11.66
CA ASP A 67 8.44 -0.51 -12.59
C ASP A 67 9.79 -0.19 -13.29
N THR A 68 10.25 1.07 -13.26
CA THR A 68 11.48 1.49 -13.96
C THR A 68 12.39 2.37 -13.10
N PRO A 69 13.73 2.38 -13.34
CA PRO A 69 14.66 3.29 -12.69
C PRO A 69 14.28 4.77 -12.84
N ALA A 70 13.69 5.15 -13.98
CA ALA A 70 13.19 6.51 -14.22
C ALA A 70 11.99 6.84 -13.32
N ASN A 71 11.07 5.90 -13.12
CA ASN A 71 9.92 6.07 -12.24
C ASN A 71 10.35 6.16 -10.76
N VAL A 72 11.31 5.33 -10.34
CA VAL A 72 11.93 5.43 -9.01
C VAL A 72 12.60 6.80 -8.81
N TYR A 73 13.42 7.23 -9.78
CA TYR A 73 14.11 8.52 -9.74
C TYR A 73 13.12 9.69 -9.64
N ASN A 74 12.10 9.73 -10.50
CA ASN A 74 11.14 10.83 -10.56
C ASN A 74 10.23 10.91 -9.32
N SER A 75 9.80 9.77 -8.78
CA SER A 75 9.00 9.73 -7.55
C SER A 75 9.80 10.23 -6.35
N ILE A 76 11.01 9.69 -6.11
CA ILE A 76 11.88 10.11 -5.01
C ILE A 76 12.25 11.59 -5.14
N LYS A 77 12.62 12.03 -6.35
CA LYS A 77 12.94 13.42 -6.67
C LYS A 77 11.79 14.36 -6.33
N SER A 78 10.56 14.03 -6.72
CA SER A 78 9.39 14.88 -6.46
C SER A 78 9.10 15.01 -4.96
N GLU A 79 9.26 13.95 -4.16
CA GLU A 79 8.92 13.98 -2.74
C GLU A 79 9.92 14.81 -1.94
N PHE A 80 11.22 14.59 -2.16
CA PHE A 80 12.25 15.33 -1.42
C PHE A 80 12.45 16.76 -1.90
N LYS A 81 12.21 17.06 -3.18
CA LYS A 81 12.35 18.42 -3.71
C LYS A 81 11.48 19.41 -2.93
N SER A 82 10.21 19.08 -2.71
CA SER A 82 9.29 19.96 -1.96
C SER A 82 9.74 20.19 -0.51
N PHE A 83 10.15 19.15 0.21
CA PHE A 83 10.61 19.26 1.60
C PHE A 83 11.90 20.08 1.73
N ILE A 84 12.94 19.72 0.96
CA ILE A 84 14.26 20.36 1.04
C ILE A 84 14.18 21.84 0.63
N THR A 85 13.33 22.17 -0.35
CA THR A 85 13.11 23.56 -0.76
C THR A 85 12.42 24.37 0.33
N ALA A 86 11.39 23.80 0.97
CA ALA A 86 10.63 24.49 2.02
C ALA A 86 11.44 24.73 3.31
N HIS A 87 12.47 23.91 3.57
CA HIS A 87 13.27 23.96 4.79
C HIS A 87 14.74 24.29 4.57
N ARG A 88 15.08 24.89 3.42
CA ARG A 88 16.46 25.17 2.98
C ARG A 88 17.29 25.90 4.04
N ASP A 89 16.80 27.02 4.55
CA ASP A 89 17.56 27.87 5.49
C ASP A 89 17.86 27.15 6.81
N PHE A 90 16.91 26.32 7.27
CA PHE A 90 17.10 25.50 8.46
C PHE A 90 18.12 24.39 8.23
N LEU A 91 18.02 23.68 7.11
CA LEU A 91 18.93 22.59 6.76
C LEU A 91 20.35 23.13 6.54
N GLU A 92 20.50 24.27 5.87
CA GLU A 92 21.78 24.96 5.68
C GLU A 92 22.41 25.35 7.02
N ARG A 93 21.60 25.83 7.98
CA ARG A 93 22.09 26.19 9.32
C ARG A 93 22.65 24.99 10.09
N ILE A 94 22.07 23.81 9.94
CA ILE A 94 22.46 22.60 10.69
C ILE A 94 23.61 21.86 10.03
N LEU A 95 23.57 21.75 8.70
CA LEU A 95 24.50 20.93 7.92
C LEU A 95 25.64 21.75 7.27
N GLY A 96 25.53 23.08 7.27
CA GLY A 96 26.57 23.99 6.81
C GLY A 96 26.98 23.75 5.36
N SER A 97 28.29 23.71 5.12
CA SER A 97 28.90 23.55 3.79
C SER A 97 28.53 22.23 3.11
N LYS A 98 28.30 21.16 3.88
CA LYS A 98 27.89 19.85 3.36
C LYS A 98 26.53 19.90 2.66
N PHE A 99 25.60 20.67 3.23
CA PHE A 99 24.30 20.91 2.60
C PHE A 99 24.42 21.75 1.34
N LYS A 100 25.19 22.84 1.36
CA LYS A 100 25.37 23.72 0.18
C LYS A 100 25.85 22.95 -1.05
N MET A 101 26.89 22.14 -0.87
CA MET A 101 27.46 21.32 -1.94
C MET A 101 26.42 20.30 -2.46
N SER A 102 25.80 19.54 -1.57
CA SER A 102 24.85 18.49 -1.95
C SER A 102 23.55 19.07 -2.54
N TYR A 103 23.09 20.22 -2.04
CA TYR A 103 21.92 20.92 -2.54
C TYR A 103 22.15 21.45 -3.96
N SER A 104 23.35 21.97 -4.27
CA SER A 104 23.66 22.37 -5.65
C SER A 104 23.64 21.19 -6.63
N HIS A 105 24.09 19.99 -6.20
CA HIS A 105 23.99 18.77 -7.01
C HIS A 105 22.52 18.32 -7.15
N LEU A 106 21.73 18.37 -6.07
CA LEU A 106 20.30 18.08 -6.13
C LEU A 106 19.56 19.07 -7.03
N GLU A 107 19.84 20.36 -6.95
CA GLU A 107 19.22 21.39 -7.79
C GLU A 107 19.57 21.19 -9.27
N ALA A 108 20.83 20.84 -9.57
CA ALA A 108 21.24 20.44 -10.91
C ALA A 108 20.54 19.14 -11.39
N GLY A 109 20.43 18.13 -10.53
CA GLY A 109 19.69 16.88 -10.79
C GLY A 109 18.17 17.09 -10.87
N PHE A 110 17.64 18.10 -10.19
CA PHE A 110 16.24 18.51 -10.24
C PHE A 110 15.90 19.19 -11.55
N ASN A 111 16.87 19.86 -12.17
CA ASN A 111 16.76 20.53 -13.47
C ASN A 111 17.27 19.65 -14.64
N PHE A 112 17.70 18.42 -14.36
CA PHE A 112 18.08 17.42 -15.38
C PHE A 112 16.87 17.07 -16.26
N SER A 113 17.03 17.13 -17.59
CA SER A 113 15.93 16.91 -18.55
C SER A 113 15.54 15.43 -18.67
N ASP A 114 14.26 15.17 -18.88
CA ASP A 114 13.64 13.83 -19.05
C ASP A 114 14.09 13.08 -20.32
N THR A 115 15.12 13.56 -21.03
CA THR A 115 15.53 13.09 -22.36
C THR A 115 16.81 12.25 -22.37
N LYS A 116 17.42 12.00 -21.21
CA LYS A 116 18.60 11.12 -21.07
C LYS A 116 18.25 9.86 -20.29
N GLU A 117 18.77 8.72 -20.74
CA GLU A 117 18.63 7.43 -20.07
C GLU A 117 19.20 7.50 -18.64
N ILE A 118 18.35 7.25 -17.64
CA ILE A 118 18.72 7.27 -16.22
C ILE A 118 19.35 5.93 -15.88
N SER A 119 20.65 5.94 -15.56
CA SER A 119 21.39 4.73 -15.16
C SER A 119 21.35 4.48 -13.65
N SER A 120 21.74 3.28 -13.22
CA SER A 120 21.92 2.91 -11.81
C SER A 120 22.92 3.82 -11.07
N ILE A 121 23.89 4.41 -11.78
CA ILE A 121 24.84 5.38 -11.21
C ILE A 121 24.13 6.68 -10.87
N ASN A 122 23.22 7.15 -11.73
CA ASN A 122 22.44 8.36 -11.49
C ASN A 122 21.54 8.20 -10.26
N VAL A 123 20.92 7.02 -10.10
CA VAL A 123 20.13 6.69 -8.91
C VAL A 123 21.01 6.71 -7.66
N ARG A 124 22.16 6.04 -7.66
CA ARG A 124 23.08 6.05 -6.50
C ARG A 124 23.57 7.46 -6.14
N SER A 125 23.84 8.30 -7.13
CA SER A 125 24.21 9.70 -6.91
C SER A 125 23.09 10.46 -6.21
N LEU A 126 21.86 10.35 -6.73
CA LEU A 126 20.68 10.98 -6.12
C LEU A 126 20.49 10.56 -4.66
N LEU A 127 20.59 9.26 -4.38
CA LEU A 127 20.46 8.71 -3.01
C LEU A 127 21.53 9.28 -2.06
N ASN A 128 22.76 9.47 -2.55
CA ASN A 128 23.85 10.08 -1.78
C ASN A 128 23.61 11.57 -1.54
N ASP A 129 23.14 12.30 -2.55
CA ASP A 129 22.86 13.73 -2.43
C ASP A 129 21.71 13.99 -1.44
N ILE A 130 20.64 13.19 -1.50
CA ILE A 130 19.53 13.23 -0.52
C ILE A 130 20.05 12.96 0.90
N LYS A 131 20.85 11.90 1.08
CA LYS A 131 21.45 11.56 2.37
C LYS A 131 22.24 12.74 2.96
N ASN A 132 22.97 13.47 2.13
CA ASN A 132 23.82 14.58 2.58
C ASN A 132 23.04 15.89 2.80
N CYS A 133 21.83 16.00 2.28
CA CYS A 133 20.94 17.14 2.50
C CYS A 133 20.01 16.98 3.72
N LEU A 134 20.00 15.83 4.37
CA LEU A 134 19.14 15.56 5.53
C LEU A 134 19.99 15.29 6.78
N PRO A 135 19.67 15.92 7.92
CA PRO A 135 20.38 15.66 9.17
C PRO A 135 20.00 14.29 9.74
N GLN A 136 20.84 13.81 10.65
CA GLN A 136 20.42 12.80 11.61
C GLN A 136 19.47 13.49 12.61
N TRP A 137 18.26 12.95 12.74
CA TRP A 137 17.30 13.44 13.72
C TRP A 137 17.75 12.98 15.10
N THR A 138 18.04 13.97 15.93
CA THR A 138 18.30 13.80 17.36
C THR A 138 17.31 14.68 18.11
N ILE A 139 17.15 14.44 19.42
CA ILE A 139 16.31 15.24 20.30
C ILE A 139 16.58 16.75 20.12
N TRP A 140 17.80 17.16 19.80
CA TRP A 140 18.18 18.58 19.63
C TRP A 140 17.78 19.20 18.28
N ASN A 141 17.68 18.39 17.22
CA ASN A 141 17.36 18.86 15.87
C ASN A 141 15.88 18.64 15.49
N SER A 142 15.14 17.80 16.23
CA SER A 142 13.73 17.47 15.98
C SER A 142 12.72 18.49 16.52
N TYR A 143 13.12 19.44 17.36
CA TYR A 143 12.20 20.38 18.00
C TYR A 143 11.49 21.35 17.03
N ASN A 144 12.06 21.60 15.85
CA ASN A 144 11.60 22.69 14.99
C ASN A 144 10.95 22.24 13.68
N ILE A 145 11.18 20.99 13.23
CA ILE A 145 10.67 20.47 11.95
C ILE A 145 10.41 18.96 12.09
N PRO A 146 9.31 18.42 11.56
CA PRO A 146 9.07 16.98 11.55
C PRO A 146 10.10 16.25 10.68
N SER A 147 10.41 15.00 11.04
CA SER A 147 11.19 14.11 10.18
C SER A 147 10.53 13.97 8.79
N PRO A 148 11.28 13.97 7.68
CA PRO A 148 10.74 13.73 6.36
C PRO A 148 10.13 12.33 6.29
N ILE A 149 9.22 12.13 5.34
CA ILE A 149 8.64 10.83 5.04
C ILE A 149 8.80 10.60 3.54
N LEU A 150 9.43 9.49 3.18
CA LEU A 150 9.47 8.97 1.82
C LEU A 150 8.37 7.91 1.66
N ILE A 151 7.49 8.07 0.69
CA ILE A 151 6.42 7.13 0.41
C ILE A 151 6.69 6.48 -0.94
N ILE A 152 6.75 5.16 -0.94
CA ILE A 152 6.91 4.36 -2.17
C ILE A 152 5.66 3.52 -2.31
N ASP A 153 4.86 3.85 -3.33
CA ASP A 153 3.65 3.10 -3.66
C ASP A 153 4.02 1.79 -4.40
N GLU A 154 3.26 0.70 -4.29
CA GLU A 154 3.57 -0.62 -4.92
C GLU A 154 5.04 -1.03 -4.92
N ALA A 155 5.62 -1.06 -3.73
CA ALA A 155 6.99 -1.51 -3.54
C ALA A 155 7.20 -2.99 -3.93
N ASN A 156 6.15 -3.79 -4.17
CA ASN A 156 6.23 -5.11 -4.81
C ASN A 156 6.88 -5.08 -6.20
N MET A 157 6.82 -3.94 -6.89
CA MET A 157 7.51 -3.77 -8.17
C MET A 157 9.04 -3.81 -8.05
N PHE A 158 9.59 -3.74 -6.83
CA PHE A 158 11.01 -3.98 -6.59
C PHE A 158 11.47 -5.38 -7.01
N ASP A 159 10.59 -6.37 -7.11
CA ASP A 159 10.97 -7.68 -7.65
C ASP A 159 11.40 -7.58 -9.12
N GLN A 160 10.75 -6.72 -9.91
CA GLN A 160 11.15 -6.44 -11.30
C GLN A 160 12.51 -5.74 -11.36
N LEU A 161 12.77 -4.82 -10.42
CA LEU A 161 14.09 -4.21 -10.27
C LEU A 161 15.15 -5.24 -9.87
N GLY A 162 14.79 -6.19 -8.99
CA GLY A 162 15.66 -7.28 -8.59
C GLY A 162 16.02 -8.20 -9.75
N ASN A 163 15.08 -8.46 -10.65
CA ASN A 163 15.32 -9.27 -11.86
C ASN A 163 16.18 -8.55 -12.90
N SER A 164 16.06 -7.22 -13.02
CA SER A 164 16.78 -6.42 -14.01
C SER A 164 18.15 -5.91 -13.54
N ASP A 165 18.25 -5.39 -12.32
CA ASP A 165 19.50 -4.95 -11.68
C ASP A 165 19.51 -5.29 -10.18
N PRO A 166 19.88 -6.55 -9.83
CA PRO A 166 19.95 -6.99 -8.43
C PRO A 166 20.89 -6.15 -7.57
N THR A 167 21.95 -5.58 -8.18
CA THR A 167 22.94 -4.78 -7.45
C THR A 167 22.37 -3.42 -7.06
N LEU A 168 21.60 -2.80 -7.96
CA LEU A 168 20.88 -1.56 -7.67
C LEU A 168 19.79 -1.79 -6.62
N LEU A 169 19.00 -2.87 -6.74
CA LEU A 169 18.00 -3.22 -5.71
C LEU A 169 18.69 -3.32 -4.34
N LYS A 170 19.74 -4.14 -4.21
CA LYS A 170 20.46 -4.30 -2.95
C LYS A 170 21.01 -2.97 -2.42
N SER A 171 21.54 -2.12 -3.30
CA SER A 171 22.04 -0.79 -2.91
C SER A 171 20.93 0.11 -2.38
N PHE A 172 19.76 0.08 -3.02
CA PHE A 172 18.60 0.86 -2.63
C PHE A 172 18.00 0.37 -1.31
N LEU A 173 17.81 -0.95 -1.15
CA LEU A 173 17.36 -1.56 0.09
C LEU A 173 18.28 -1.24 1.28
N ASN A 174 19.60 -1.37 1.10
CA ASN A 174 20.59 -0.99 2.12
C ASN A 174 20.53 0.51 2.46
N TRP A 175 20.32 1.37 1.46
CA TRP A 175 20.14 2.79 1.68
C TRP A 175 18.89 3.08 2.52
N MET A 176 17.78 2.38 2.28
CA MET A 176 16.57 2.52 3.11
C MET A 176 16.83 2.17 4.57
N VAL A 177 17.52 1.04 4.83
CA VAL A 177 17.87 0.60 6.20
C VAL A 177 18.82 1.60 6.87
N LEU A 178 19.83 2.08 6.16
CA LEU A 178 20.79 3.05 6.67
C LEU A 178 20.08 4.34 7.11
N ASN A 179 19.23 4.91 6.26
CA ASN A 179 18.62 6.22 6.52
C ASN A 179 17.46 6.16 7.53
N THR A 180 16.83 4.99 7.72
CA THR A 180 15.80 4.81 8.75
C THR A 180 16.45 4.42 10.08
N LYS A 181 16.97 3.20 10.19
CA LYS A 181 17.34 2.59 11.47
C LYS A 181 18.72 2.99 12.00
N GLN A 182 19.70 3.17 11.11
CA GLN A 182 21.08 3.40 11.54
C GLN A 182 21.36 4.89 11.77
N GLU A 183 20.79 5.75 10.94
CA GLU A 183 21.11 7.17 10.90
C GLU A 183 19.93 8.08 11.25
N ASN A 184 18.74 7.51 11.47
CA ASN A 184 17.54 8.22 11.92
C ASN A 184 17.26 9.50 11.11
N ARG A 185 17.24 9.42 9.77
CA ARG A 185 17.18 10.60 8.86
C ARG A 185 15.81 10.89 8.28
N PHE A 186 14.96 9.89 8.09
CA PHE A 186 13.57 10.06 7.64
C PHE A 186 12.81 8.73 7.72
N ASN A 187 11.48 8.81 7.85
CA ASN A 187 10.61 7.65 7.76
C ASN A 187 10.52 7.19 6.30
N ILE A 188 10.43 5.88 6.08
CA ILE A 188 10.11 5.30 4.79
C ILE A 188 8.84 4.49 4.92
N VAL A 189 7.86 4.74 4.06
CA VAL A 189 6.60 4.01 3.99
C VAL A 189 6.54 3.30 2.64
N LEU A 190 6.62 1.98 2.66
CA LEU A 190 6.43 1.13 1.49
C LEU A 190 4.97 0.69 1.45
N THR A 191 4.23 1.00 0.40
CA THR A 191 2.90 0.43 0.22
C THR A 191 2.95 -0.74 -0.75
N SER A 192 2.02 -1.69 -0.62
CA SER A 192 1.84 -2.73 -1.63
C SER A 192 0.48 -3.38 -1.54
N SER A 193 -0.11 -3.67 -2.70
CA SER A 193 -1.33 -4.48 -2.80
C SER A 193 -1.06 -5.99 -2.74
N ASP A 194 0.19 -6.40 -2.87
CA ASP A 194 0.62 -7.79 -2.89
C ASP A 194 0.85 -8.32 -1.46
N SER A 195 0.15 -9.39 -1.10
CA SER A 195 0.31 -10.06 0.18
C SER A 195 1.67 -10.76 0.37
N PHE A 196 2.39 -11.11 -0.71
CA PHE A 196 3.76 -11.63 -0.63
C PHE A 196 4.78 -10.58 -0.29
N PHE A 197 4.49 -9.32 -0.61
CA PHE A 197 5.48 -8.27 -0.54
C PHE A 197 6.14 -8.22 0.83
N LEU A 198 5.36 -8.35 1.90
CA LEU A 198 5.88 -8.35 3.27
C LEU A 198 6.89 -9.49 3.51
N ASN A 199 6.58 -10.72 3.10
CA ASN A 199 7.48 -11.84 3.28
C ASN A 199 8.73 -11.69 2.41
N TRP A 200 8.55 -11.26 1.15
CA TRP A 200 9.62 -11.04 0.21
C TRP A 200 10.59 -9.96 0.71
N ILE A 201 10.09 -8.78 1.08
CA ILE A 201 10.94 -7.65 1.48
C ILE A 201 11.65 -7.90 2.81
N VAL A 202 11.02 -8.60 3.77
CA VAL A 202 11.67 -9.01 5.02
C VAL A 202 12.87 -9.93 4.73
N ASN A 203 12.72 -10.87 3.80
CA ASN A 203 13.81 -11.74 3.37
C ASN A 203 14.92 -10.95 2.64
N GLN A 204 14.56 -9.98 1.80
CA GLN A 204 15.54 -9.17 1.07
C GLN A 204 16.34 -8.23 1.98
N LEU A 205 15.70 -7.64 2.99
CA LEU A 205 16.32 -6.67 3.88
C LEU A 205 17.21 -7.32 4.95
N ASN A 206 17.03 -8.62 5.22
CA ASN A 206 17.71 -9.36 6.29
C ASN A 206 17.68 -8.62 7.65
N VAL A 207 16.61 -7.86 7.90
CA VAL A 207 16.35 -7.17 9.19
C VAL A 207 15.00 -7.62 9.76
N PRO A 208 14.96 -8.05 11.03
CA PRO A 208 13.74 -8.62 11.64
C PRO A 208 12.70 -7.57 12.08
N HIS A 209 12.82 -6.30 11.69
CA HIS A 209 12.12 -5.18 12.33
C HIS A 209 11.31 -4.30 11.38
N VAL A 210 10.78 -4.87 10.30
CA VAL A 210 9.79 -4.13 9.50
C VAL A 210 8.44 -4.19 10.20
N THR A 211 7.79 -3.03 10.39
CA THR A 211 6.48 -2.97 11.03
C THR A 211 5.40 -2.95 9.94
N PRO A 212 4.64 -4.04 9.74
CA PRO A 212 3.50 -4.03 8.83
C PRO A 212 2.33 -3.29 9.47
N TYR A 213 1.61 -2.52 8.66
CA TYR A 213 0.34 -1.88 8.97
C TYR A 213 -0.66 -2.28 7.90
N ILE A 214 -1.86 -2.63 8.34
CA ILE A 214 -2.92 -3.08 7.45
C ILE A 214 -3.96 -1.98 7.31
N VAL A 215 -4.33 -1.68 6.06
CA VAL A 215 -5.50 -0.86 5.75
C VAL A 215 -6.55 -1.78 5.17
N GLY A 216 -7.47 -2.19 6.05
CA GLY A 216 -8.56 -3.08 5.70
C GLY A 216 -9.68 -2.43 4.89
N ASP A 217 -10.65 -3.25 4.49
CA ASP A 217 -11.88 -2.75 3.87
C ASP A 217 -12.71 -1.91 4.86
N LEU A 218 -13.71 -1.18 4.36
CA LEU A 218 -14.57 -0.37 5.23
C LEU A 218 -15.47 -1.27 6.09
N SER A 219 -15.97 -0.76 7.21
CA SER A 219 -17.14 -1.37 7.86
C SER A 219 -18.35 -1.34 6.92
N LYS A 220 -19.37 -2.15 7.20
CA LYS A 220 -20.58 -2.21 6.38
C LYS A 220 -21.31 -0.86 6.37
N GLU A 221 -21.35 -0.19 7.50
CA GLU A 221 -21.98 1.11 7.71
C GLU A 221 -21.25 2.21 6.92
N GLU A 222 -19.91 2.25 7.01
CA GLU A 222 -19.10 3.20 6.25
C GLU A 222 -19.19 2.93 4.74
N ALA A 223 -19.16 1.66 4.32
CA ALA A 223 -19.29 1.30 2.92
C ALA A 223 -20.67 1.67 2.36
N LYS A 224 -21.74 1.51 3.16
CA LYS A 224 -23.09 1.97 2.81
C LYS A 224 -23.12 3.48 2.64
N GLU A 225 -22.55 4.22 3.58
CA GLU A 225 -22.47 5.68 3.48
C GLU A 225 -21.66 6.11 2.25
N TYR A 226 -20.53 5.46 1.96
CA TYR A 226 -19.72 5.72 0.78
C TYR A 226 -20.53 5.51 -0.51
N PHE A 227 -21.24 4.38 -0.59
CA PHE A 227 -22.07 4.02 -1.72
C PHE A 227 -23.17 5.05 -1.95
N GLU A 228 -24.00 5.32 -0.94
CA GLU A 228 -25.18 6.19 -1.04
C GLU A 228 -24.80 7.67 -1.25
N LYS A 229 -23.80 8.18 -0.52
CA LYS A 229 -23.49 9.62 -0.52
C LYS A 229 -22.43 10.03 -1.54
N HIS A 230 -21.62 9.11 -2.04
CA HIS A 230 -20.51 9.43 -2.96
C HIS A 230 -20.59 8.71 -4.29
N VAL A 231 -20.82 7.39 -4.30
CA VAL A 231 -20.78 6.61 -5.55
C VAL A 231 -22.03 6.84 -6.39
N LEU A 232 -23.22 6.71 -5.80
CA LEU A 232 -24.49 6.87 -6.52
C LEU A 232 -24.67 8.28 -7.12
N PRO A 233 -24.39 9.39 -6.40
CA PRO A 233 -24.49 10.72 -6.97
C PRO A 233 -23.49 10.95 -8.11
N TYR A 234 -22.28 10.39 -8.02
CA TYR A 234 -21.25 10.56 -9.04
C TYR A 234 -21.60 9.87 -10.36
N TYR A 235 -22.22 8.68 -10.32
CA TYR A 235 -22.64 7.93 -11.51
C TYR A 235 -24.10 8.13 -11.90
N GLU A 236 -24.83 8.95 -11.13
CA GLU A 236 -26.26 9.23 -11.33
C GLU A 236 -27.08 7.92 -11.46
N CYS A 237 -26.91 7.01 -10.49
CA CYS A 237 -27.55 5.69 -10.44
C CYS A 237 -28.59 5.62 -9.30
N LYS A 238 -29.61 6.48 -9.33
CA LYS A 238 -30.63 6.57 -8.27
C LYS A 238 -31.42 5.27 -8.08
N GLU A 239 -31.52 4.45 -9.13
CA GLU A 239 -32.18 3.15 -9.11
C GLU A 239 -31.55 2.12 -8.15
N LEU A 240 -30.32 2.39 -7.69
CA LEU A 240 -29.59 1.58 -6.72
C LEU A 240 -29.69 2.13 -5.28
N GLU A 241 -30.35 3.26 -5.07
CA GLU A 241 -30.53 3.87 -3.75
C GLU A 241 -31.26 2.90 -2.79
N GLY A 242 -30.71 2.74 -1.59
CA GLY A 242 -31.23 1.80 -0.59
C GLY A 242 -30.94 0.33 -0.89
N LYS A 243 -30.26 -0.01 -1.99
CA LYS A 243 -29.94 -1.40 -2.39
C LYS A 243 -28.50 -1.81 -2.05
N PHE A 244 -27.86 -1.11 -1.11
CA PHE A 244 -26.48 -1.42 -0.72
C PHE A 244 -26.29 -2.86 -0.28
N ASP A 245 -27.23 -3.48 0.45
CA ASP A 245 -27.08 -4.88 0.90
C ASP A 245 -26.92 -5.86 -0.28
N HIS A 246 -27.65 -5.64 -1.38
CA HIS A 246 -27.52 -6.43 -2.60
C HIS A 246 -26.16 -6.21 -3.26
N VAL A 247 -25.74 -4.94 -3.41
CA VAL A 247 -24.43 -4.59 -3.99
C VAL A 247 -23.27 -5.13 -3.14
N CYS A 248 -23.39 -5.05 -1.82
CA CYS A 248 -22.41 -5.50 -0.84
C CYS A 248 -22.23 -7.02 -0.86
N LYS A 249 -23.28 -7.78 -1.20
CA LYS A 249 -23.18 -9.25 -1.36
C LYS A 249 -22.16 -9.64 -2.45
N ILE A 250 -22.07 -8.84 -3.51
CA ILE A 250 -21.15 -9.08 -4.63
C ILE A 250 -19.82 -8.38 -4.42
N THR A 251 -19.85 -7.11 -4.03
CA THR A 251 -18.67 -6.24 -4.01
C THR A 251 -17.91 -6.23 -2.69
N GLY A 252 -18.56 -6.69 -1.61
CA GLY A 252 -18.09 -6.51 -0.24
C GLY A 252 -18.11 -5.04 0.15
N THR A 253 -17.21 -4.65 1.05
CA THR A 253 -17.09 -3.28 1.55
C THR A 253 -15.91 -2.52 0.94
N ARG A 254 -15.23 -3.12 -0.05
CA ARG A 254 -14.08 -2.50 -0.73
C ARG A 254 -14.55 -1.40 -1.67
N MET A 255 -14.25 -0.15 -1.31
CA MET A 255 -14.64 1.06 -2.06
C MET A 255 -14.38 0.98 -3.57
N MET A 256 -13.24 0.40 -3.98
CA MET A 256 -12.87 0.30 -5.39
C MET A 256 -13.84 -0.61 -6.15
N ILE A 257 -14.14 -1.78 -5.59
CA ILE A 257 -15.03 -2.78 -6.21
C ILE A 257 -16.46 -2.25 -6.26
N ILE A 258 -16.93 -1.62 -5.17
CA ILE A 258 -18.24 -0.92 -5.14
C ILE A 258 -18.32 0.09 -6.29
N ARG A 259 -17.29 0.92 -6.46
CA ARG A 259 -17.24 1.95 -7.51
C ARG A 259 -17.24 1.33 -8.91
N MET A 260 -16.48 0.25 -9.14
CA MET A 260 -16.46 -0.45 -10.42
C MET A 260 -17.82 -1.05 -10.76
N TYR A 261 -18.46 -1.71 -9.78
CA TYR A 261 -19.77 -2.30 -9.97
C TYR A 261 -20.81 -1.26 -10.42
N VAL A 262 -20.90 -0.12 -9.72
CA VAL A 262 -21.85 0.94 -10.09
C VAL A 262 -21.53 1.54 -11.46
N LYS A 263 -20.24 1.73 -11.78
CA LYS A 263 -19.80 2.19 -13.11
C LYS A 263 -20.25 1.23 -14.21
N GLU A 264 -20.03 -0.07 -14.04
CA GLU A 264 -20.42 -1.08 -15.02
C GLU A 264 -21.93 -1.25 -15.10
N TYR A 265 -22.64 -1.15 -13.98
CA TYR A 265 -24.09 -1.15 -13.93
C TYR A 265 -24.66 0.01 -14.78
N LYS A 266 -24.09 1.21 -14.64
CA LYS A 266 -24.44 2.38 -15.47
C LYS A 266 -24.18 2.14 -16.96
N ILE A 267 -22.99 1.63 -17.30
CA ILE A 267 -22.60 1.32 -18.69
C ILE A 267 -23.58 0.32 -19.32
N ASN A 268 -23.99 -0.69 -18.54
CA ASN A 268 -24.97 -1.70 -18.95
C ASN A 268 -26.43 -1.26 -18.81
N LYS A 269 -26.68 0.05 -18.64
CA LYS A 269 -28.04 0.63 -18.57
C LYS A 269 -28.92 -0.04 -17.51
N GLY A 270 -28.31 -0.38 -16.37
CA GLY A 270 -28.97 -1.01 -15.23
C GLY A 270 -29.34 -2.49 -15.40
N LYS A 271 -28.73 -3.18 -16.38
CA LYS A 271 -28.98 -4.60 -16.67
C LYS A 271 -27.78 -5.50 -16.38
N LEU A 272 -26.79 -5.00 -15.64
CA LEU A 272 -25.61 -5.80 -15.27
C LEU A 272 -26.05 -6.95 -14.37
N LYS A 273 -25.77 -8.19 -14.78
CA LYS A 273 -25.88 -9.35 -13.90
C LYS A 273 -24.63 -9.49 -13.04
N ASP A 274 -24.77 -10.08 -11.87
CA ASP A 274 -23.66 -10.33 -10.94
C ASP A 274 -22.53 -11.14 -11.59
N SER A 275 -22.87 -12.16 -12.40
CA SER A 275 -21.91 -12.98 -13.15
C SER A 275 -21.24 -12.27 -14.33
N GLU A 276 -21.81 -11.15 -14.78
CA GLU A 276 -21.27 -10.33 -15.86
C GLU A 276 -20.33 -9.23 -15.34
N PHE A 277 -20.30 -8.99 -14.02
CA PHE A 277 -19.43 -8.02 -13.41
C PHE A 277 -17.95 -8.38 -13.62
N SER A 278 -17.16 -7.43 -14.13
CA SER A 278 -15.79 -7.71 -14.59
C SER A 278 -14.88 -8.30 -13.52
N VAL A 279 -14.97 -7.81 -12.28
CA VAL A 279 -14.15 -8.32 -11.17
C VAL A 279 -14.57 -9.74 -10.82
N PHE A 280 -15.87 -10.04 -10.79
CA PHE A 280 -16.35 -11.40 -10.57
C PHE A 280 -15.82 -12.36 -11.63
N ARG A 281 -15.92 -11.99 -12.91
CA ARG A 281 -15.42 -12.83 -14.01
C ARG A 281 -13.93 -13.09 -13.92
N LEU A 282 -13.14 -12.07 -13.59
CA LEU A 282 -11.70 -12.23 -13.43
C LEU A 282 -11.36 -13.19 -12.28
N GLU A 283 -12.05 -13.07 -11.15
CA GLU A 283 -11.85 -13.98 -10.02
C GLU A 283 -12.28 -15.42 -10.38
N ASP A 284 -13.39 -15.59 -11.07
CA ASP A 284 -13.87 -16.89 -11.54
C ASP A 284 -12.90 -17.56 -12.53
N ASP A 285 -12.33 -16.77 -13.45
CA ASP A 285 -11.27 -17.23 -14.35
C ASP A 285 -10.02 -17.65 -13.54
N ASN A 286 -9.64 -16.88 -12.51
CA ASN A 286 -8.50 -17.21 -11.64
C ASN A 286 -8.68 -18.53 -10.88
N LEU A 287 -9.91 -18.86 -10.44
CA LEU A 287 -10.20 -20.15 -9.79
C LEU A 287 -9.92 -21.34 -10.71
N SER A 288 -10.01 -21.17 -12.03
CA SER A 288 -9.71 -22.23 -12.99
C SER A 288 -8.23 -22.66 -12.92
N PHE A 289 -7.32 -21.73 -12.60
CA PHE A 289 -5.90 -22.04 -12.36
C PHE A 289 -5.67 -22.70 -11.00
N GLY A 290 -6.49 -22.41 -9.99
CA GLY A 290 -6.47 -23.13 -8.72
C GLY A 290 -6.96 -24.57 -8.87
N LEU A 291 -8.04 -24.78 -9.64
CA LEU A 291 -8.59 -26.12 -9.89
C LEU A 291 -7.73 -26.96 -10.84
N ASN A 292 -7.03 -26.31 -11.77
CA ASN A 292 -6.13 -26.94 -12.72
C ASN A 292 -4.74 -26.27 -12.63
N PRO A 293 -3.91 -26.65 -11.65
CA PRO A 293 -2.63 -26.00 -11.40
C PRO A 293 -1.69 -26.14 -12.60
N VAL A 294 -1.28 -25.01 -13.17
CA VAL A 294 -0.30 -24.92 -14.26
C VAL A 294 0.84 -24.02 -13.82
N ARG A 295 2.07 -24.37 -14.21
CA ARG A 295 3.26 -23.55 -13.91
C ARG A 295 3.24 -22.26 -14.74
N PHE A 296 3.33 -21.12 -14.07
CA PHE A 296 3.55 -19.83 -14.72
C PHE A 296 5.04 -19.48 -14.83
N GLN A 297 5.40 -18.72 -15.86
CA GLN A 297 6.74 -18.18 -16.00
C GLN A 297 7.07 -17.27 -14.81
N GLY A 298 8.24 -17.46 -14.21
CA GLY A 298 8.67 -16.70 -13.03
C GLY A 298 8.15 -17.23 -11.68
N LYS A 299 7.19 -18.18 -11.66
CA LYS A 299 6.73 -18.83 -10.42
C LYS A 299 7.27 -20.27 -10.28
N PRO A 300 7.50 -20.76 -9.05
CA PRO A 300 7.78 -22.17 -8.78
C PRO A 300 6.66 -23.08 -9.28
N ALA A 301 6.93 -24.38 -9.45
CA ALA A 301 5.88 -25.34 -9.79
C ALA A 301 4.81 -25.36 -8.68
N PRO A 302 3.51 -25.37 -9.04
CA PRO A 302 2.44 -25.42 -8.04
C PRO A 302 2.50 -26.74 -7.28
N LEU A 303 2.36 -26.68 -5.95
CA LEU A 303 2.49 -27.84 -5.05
C LEU A 303 1.15 -28.39 -4.56
N TRP A 304 0.04 -27.72 -4.90
CA TRP A 304 -1.30 -28.18 -4.57
C TRP A 304 -1.92 -28.96 -5.73
N ASN A 305 -2.90 -29.79 -5.44
CA ASN A 305 -3.75 -30.45 -6.44
C ASN A 305 -5.20 -29.92 -6.36
N LYS A 306 -6.06 -30.38 -7.28
CA LYS A 306 -7.47 -29.96 -7.35
C LYS A 306 -8.21 -30.13 -6.00
N ASP A 307 -8.03 -31.27 -5.33
CA ASP A 307 -8.71 -31.58 -4.08
C ASP A 307 -8.24 -30.67 -2.93
N ASP A 308 -6.93 -30.36 -2.89
CA ASP A 308 -6.38 -29.39 -1.94
C ASP A 308 -7.02 -28.00 -2.16
N PHE A 309 -7.21 -27.58 -3.41
CA PHE A 309 -7.84 -26.29 -3.69
C PHE A 309 -9.34 -26.28 -3.40
N ILE A 310 -10.06 -27.39 -3.61
CA ILE A 310 -11.46 -27.51 -3.20
C ILE A 310 -11.61 -27.34 -1.69
N LYS A 311 -10.72 -27.95 -0.88
CA LYS A 311 -10.72 -27.75 0.58
C LYS A 311 -10.53 -26.28 0.95
N VAL A 312 -9.61 -25.59 0.27
CA VAL A 312 -9.35 -24.16 0.47
C VAL A 312 -10.60 -23.33 0.16
N MET A 313 -11.26 -23.59 -0.97
CA MET A 313 -12.50 -22.89 -1.33
C MET A 313 -13.59 -23.12 -0.28
N LYS A 314 -13.79 -24.36 0.17
CA LYS A 314 -14.76 -24.70 1.23
C LYS A 314 -14.44 -23.95 2.53
N ALA A 315 -13.19 -23.98 2.97
CA ALA A 315 -12.75 -23.28 4.17
C ALA A 315 -12.97 -21.75 4.09
N ILE A 316 -12.74 -21.13 2.94
CA ILE A 316 -13.00 -19.69 2.74
C ILE A 316 -14.48 -19.38 2.79
N VAL A 317 -15.31 -20.15 2.08
CA VAL A 317 -16.76 -19.92 2.01
C VAL A 317 -17.40 -20.11 3.38
N GLU A 318 -17.04 -21.18 4.10
CA GLU A 318 -17.52 -21.44 5.47
C GLU A 318 -17.08 -20.35 6.47
N ALA A 319 -15.96 -19.69 6.21
CA ALA A 319 -15.44 -18.62 7.05
C ALA A 319 -15.93 -17.22 6.65
N GLU A 320 -16.84 -17.08 5.69
CA GLU A 320 -17.28 -15.78 5.14
C GLU A 320 -17.71 -14.79 6.24
N ASP A 321 -18.56 -15.23 7.17
CA ASP A 321 -19.08 -14.37 8.24
C ASP A 321 -17.98 -13.88 9.19
N ARG A 322 -16.94 -14.68 9.36
CA ARG A 322 -15.74 -14.34 10.14
C ARG A 322 -14.76 -13.47 9.34
N GLY A 323 -14.76 -13.63 8.02
CA GLY A 323 -13.92 -12.91 7.07
C GLY A 323 -12.50 -13.47 6.90
N TYR A 324 -12.11 -14.52 7.63
CA TYR A 324 -10.77 -15.12 7.55
C TYR A 324 -10.72 -16.58 8.02
N ILE A 325 -9.70 -17.30 7.55
CA ILE A 325 -9.26 -18.60 8.09
C ILE A 325 -7.92 -18.43 8.82
N LYS A 326 -7.65 -19.25 9.82
CA LYS A 326 -6.35 -19.26 10.48
C LYS A 326 -5.34 -20.00 9.60
N GLU A 327 -4.14 -19.45 9.47
CA GLU A 327 -3.10 -20.07 8.63
C GLU A 327 -2.77 -21.49 9.12
N MET A 328 -2.63 -21.69 10.43
CA MET A 328 -2.26 -22.98 11.00
C MET A 328 -3.33 -24.06 10.81
N ASP A 329 -4.61 -23.69 10.82
CA ASP A 329 -5.71 -24.65 10.60
C ASP A 329 -5.61 -25.22 9.17
N LEU A 330 -5.42 -24.35 8.18
CA LEU A 330 -5.25 -24.79 6.79
C LEU A 330 -3.93 -25.54 6.57
N VAL A 331 -2.84 -25.12 7.23
CA VAL A 331 -1.56 -25.84 7.19
C VAL A 331 -1.70 -27.26 7.72
N ASN A 332 -2.46 -27.47 8.80
CA ASN A 332 -2.74 -28.80 9.33
C ASN A 332 -3.56 -29.66 8.37
N GLU A 333 -4.41 -29.03 7.54
CA GLU A 333 -5.30 -29.74 6.63
C GLU A 333 -4.64 -30.15 5.30
N ILE A 334 -3.87 -29.24 4.68
CA ILE A 334 -3.28 -29.48 3.34
C ILE A 334 -1.76 -29.45 3.32
N GLY A 335 -1.10 -29.04 4.40
CA GLY A 335 0.35 -28.97 4.52
C GLY A 335 0.94 -27.60 4.17
N VAL A 336 2.01 -27.23 4.87
CA VAL A 336 2.65 -25.90 4.80
C VAL A 336 3.12 -25.50 3.41
N GLU A 337 3.73 -26.44 2.67
CA GLU A 337 4.27 -26.16 1.33
C GLU A 337 3.14 -25.90 0.33
N LYS A 338 1.98 -26.53 0.49
CA LYS A 338 0.81 -26.29 -0.36
C LYS A 338 0.17 -24.94 -0.06
N VAL A 339 0.01 -24.60 1.22
CA VAL A 339 -0.46 -23.28 1.65
C VAL A 339 0.45 -22.19 1.09
N ARG A 340 1.78 -22.30 1.27
CA ARG A 340 2.75 -21.35 0.70
C ARG A 340 2.63 -21.23 -0.81
N SER A 341 2.50 -22.37 -1.51
CA SER A 341 2.34 -22.40 -2.95
C SER A 341 1.04 -21.72 -3.43
N LEU A 342 -0.07 -21.92 -2.72
CA LEU A 342 -1.36 -21.27 -3.03
C LEU A 342 -1.30 -19.76 -2.82
N ILE A 343 -0.65 -19.34 -1.73
CA ILE A 343 -0.38 -17.92 -1.52
C ILE A 343 0.46 -17.48 -2.73
N THR A 344 1.57 -18.15 -3.12
CA THR A 344 2.48 -17.69 -4.21
C THR A 344 1.79 -17.49 -5.55
N TYR A 345 0.67 -18.16 -5.76
CA TYR A 345 -0.15 -18.05 -6.96
C TYR A 345 -1.30 -17.02 -6.85
N ASP A 346 -1.30 -16.22 -5.78
CA ASP A 346 -2.31 -15.18 -5.47
C ASP A 346 -3.73 -15.75 -5.33
N LEU A 347 -3.83 -17.03 -4.95
CA LEU A 347 -5.09 -17.72 -4.67
C LEU A 347 -5.50 -17.59 -3.20
N LEU A 348 -4.54 -17.24 -2.33
CA LEU A 348 -4.72 -16.98 -0.91
C LEU A 348 -3.91 -15.78 -0.48
N HIS A 349 -4.49 -14.92 0.36
CA HIS A 349 -3.81 -13.75 0.88
C HIS A 349 -3.46 -13.92 2.33
N ARG A 350 -2.16 -13.99 2.62
CA ARG A 350 -1.66 -14.00 3.99
C ARG A 350 -1.64 -12.58 4.55
N ARG A 351 -2.29 -12.38 5.69
CA ARG A 351 -2.33 -11.09 6.39
C ARG A 351 -1.80 -11.28 7.81
N PRO A 352 -0.82 -10.49 8.28
CA PRO A 352 -0.59 -10.37 9.72
C PRO A 352 -1.83 -9.70 10.36
N THR A 353 -1.90 -9.68 11.68
CA THR A 353 -3.03 -9.06 12.42
C THR A 353 -2.54 -8.11 13.50
N ASN A 354 -1.23 -8.06 13.67
CA ASN A 354 -0.52 -7.44 14.78
C ASN A 354 -0.78 -5.93 14.84
N ASN A 355 -1.04 -5.28 13.69
CA ASN A 355 -1.26 -3.84 13.58
C ASN A 355 -2.36 -3.50 12.56
N TYR A 356 -3.42 -2.83 13.05
CA TYR A 356 -4.43 -2.10 12.28
C TYR A 356 -5.40 -2.94 11.41
N ALA A 357 -5.55 -4.24 11.69
CA ALA A 357 -6.58 -5.12 11.11
C ALA A 357 -8.00 -4.78 11.63
N ASN A 358 -8.41 -3.50 11.53
CA ASN A 358 -9.68 -3.00 12.06
C ASN A 358 -10.90 -3.45 11.23
N ASP A 359 -10.68 -4.02 10.04
CA ASP A 359 -11.72 -4.61 9.19
C ASP A 359 -12.15 -6.01 9.65
N ILE A 360 -11.44 -6.58 10.62
CA ILE A 360 -11.69 -7.92 11.15
C ILE A 360 -12.22 -7.80 12.57
N ILE A 361 -13.29 -8.52 12.86
CA ILE A 361 -13.86 -8.62 14.20
C ILE A 361 -12.95 -9.56 15.01
N ASP A 362 -12.42 -9.04 16.12
CA ASP A 362 -11.55 -9.76 17.06
C ASP A 362 -10.41 -10.54 16.36
N PRO A 363 -9.48 -9.84 15.67
CA PRO A 363 -8.42 -10.50 14.93
C PRO A 363 -7.49 -11.27 15.90
N PRO A 364 -7.12 -12.52 15.59
CA PRO A 364 -6.27 -13.32 16.46
C PRO A 364 -4.84 -12.77 16.42
N ASN A 365 -4.01 -13.02 17.44
CA ASN A 365 -2.59 -12.61 17.43
C ASN A 365 -1.70 -13.61 16.64
N GLU A 366 -2.12 -13.95 15.43
CA GLU A 366 -1.44 -14.87 14.52
C GLU A 366 -1.76 -14.50 13.06
N ALA A 367 -0.99 -15.02 12.11
CA ALA A 367 -1.27 -14.80 10.71
C ALA A 367 -2.54 -15.51 10.27
N ILE A 368 -3.32 -14.81 9.46
CA ILE A 368 -4.59 -15.29 8.90
C ILE A 368 -4.50 -15.34 7.38
N LEU A 369 -5.42 -16.08 6.77
CA LEU A 369 -5.58 -16.14 5.32
C LEU A 369 -6.97 -15.62 4.95
N THR A 370 -7.04 -14.87 3.86
CA THR A 370 -8.29 -14.36 3.28
C THR A 370 -8.34 -14.63 1.79
N ALA A 371 -9.54 -14.61 1.22
CA ALA A 371 -9.69 -14.44 -0.22
C ALA A 371 -9.17 -13.05 -0.66
N MET A 372 -8.93 -12.88 -1.96
CA MET A 372 -8.50 -11.60 -2.54
C MET A 372 -9.54 -10.50 -2.29
N ASN A 373 -10.81 -10.83 -2.49
CA ASN A 373 -11.94 -9.93 -2.39
C ASN A 373 -13.28 -10.69 -2.30
N LYS A 374 -14.38 -9.97 -2.09
CA LYS A 374 -15.72 -10.56 -2.02
C LYS A 374 -16.18 -11.25 -3.32
N PRO A 375 -15.94 -10.69 -4.52
CA PRO A 375 -16.20 -11.40 -5.77
C PRO A 375 -15.54 -12.78 -5.86
N SER A 376 -14.31 -12.93 -5.33
CA SER A 376 -13.61 -14.21 -5.24
C SER A 376 -14.37 -15.25 -4.42
N ILE A 377 -14.89 -14.87 -3.25
CA ILE A 377 -15.74 -15.75 -2.42
C ILE A 377 -17.01 -16.15 -3.17
N ARG A 378 -17.68 -15.20 -3.85
CA ARG A 378 -18.88 -15.51 -4.67
C ARG A 378 -18.55 -16.50 -5.79
N ALA A 379 -17.41 -16.33 -6.46
CA ALA A 379 -16.98 -17.25 -7.52
C ALA A 379 -16.72 -18.65 -6.94
N MET A 380 -16.08 -18.74 -5.76
CA MET A 380 -15.86 -20.02 -5.07
C MET A 380 -17.18 -20.73 -4.74
N GLU A 381 -18.19 -20.01 -4.25
CA GLU A 381 -19.53 -20.56 -4.01
C GLU A 381 -20.15 -21.15 -5.27
N CYS A 382 -20.11 -20.41 -6.39
CA CYS A 382 -20.64 -20.89 -7.66
C CYS A 382 -19.92 -22.15 -8.13
N ARG A 383 -18.58 -22.15 -8.10
CA ARG A 383 -17.78 -23.31 -8.54
C ARG A 383 -17.96 -24.53 -7.64
N LEU A 384 -18.10 -24.35 -6.33
CA LEU A 384 -18.36 -25.45 -5.41
C LEU A 384 -19.73 -26.09 -5.67
N TYR A 385 -20.75 -25.27 -5.97
CA TYR A 385 -22.08 -25.77 -6.35
C TYR A 385 -22.05 -26.62 -7.63
N ASP A 386 -21.15 -26.32 -8.58
CA ASP A 386 -21.01 -27.09 -9.82
C ASP A 386 -20.17 -28.37 -9.65
N ILE A 387 -19.43 -28.51 -8.55
CA ILE A 387 -18.54 -29.64 -8.26
C ILE A 387 -19.21 -30.70 -7.39
N ASP A 388 -20.04 -30.27 -6.42
CA ASP A 388 -20.86 -31.14 -5.58
C ASP A 388 -22.07 -31.70 -6.37
#